data_AF-A0A3N5ADL0-F1
#
_entry.id   AF-A0A3N5ADL0-F1
#
_cell.length_a   1.000
_cell.length_b   1.000
_cell.length_c   1.000
_cell.angle_alpha   90.00
_cell.angle_beta   90.00
_cell.angle_gamma   90.00
#
_symmetry.space_group_name_H-M   'P 1'
#
loop_
_entity.id
_entity.type
_entity.pdbx_description
1 polymer ?
#
loop_
_entity_poly.entity_id
_entity_poly.type
_entity_poly.pdbx_seq_one_letter_code
_entity_poly.pdbx_strand_id
1 'polypeptide(L)'
;MGIKTTLRILQVVAPSGAPANRRSLRAFVPPRAAPDPKKGGTPQVGASETPPPEPKRRRTHNWRRATLAALITAAVVTPLSGAARPQIPAPPPATLAPLTATTLDAAYRANRTNAAQASRMAAAHGDRKRAAADHSMASPTRRFLTFDGRGEGQATEVFGDLTHATRIAVLIPGSDTSLDTYDRFRATAVALHNRLLRQARKGTRTAVVAWLGYRTPGTVSTAVLTTDRADEAAPHLREFIAGLRHIAGRKADISLLCHSYGTVVCARAAPGLDVQDIAFVGSPGTGADTAAALHTRARVWAARGADDWIEEVPHVRADLFSWTVGFGTDPVSPAFGARVFAAGPGGHSDYFRPGSVSLANLTRIVLGDTKEVTRA
;
A
#
# COMPACT_ATOMS: atom_id res chain seq x y z
N MET A 1 -5.65 29.54 -67.29
CA MET A 1 -5.37 30.21 -65.99
C MET A 1 -6.64 30.92 -65.55
N GLY A 2 -7.19 30.57 -64.38
CA GLY A 2 -8.50 31.05 -63.90
C GLY A 2 -8.41 31.65 -62.50
N ILE A 3 -9.02 32.81 -62.33
CA ILE A 3 -9.04 33.64 -61.11
C ILE A 3 -10.22 33.23 -60.22
N LYS A 4 -10.03 33.25 -58.88
CA LYS A 4 -10.96 33.75 -57.83
C LYS A 4 -10.46 33.33 -56.44
N THR A 5 -10.72 33.98 -55.30
CA THR A 5 -11.10 35.34 -54.88
C THR A 5 -11.38 35.17 -53.37
N THR A 6 -10.81 36.04 -52.53
CA THR A 6 -11.00 36.05 -51.06
C THR A 6 -12.40 36.52 -50.66
N LEU A 7 -12.97 35.98 -49.57
CA LEU A 7 -13.98 36.71 -48.79
C LEU A 7 -13.94 36.38 -47.28
N ARG A 8 -13.96 37.44 -46.45
CA ARG A 8 -14.19 37.43 -44.99
C ARG A 8 -15.63 37.89 -44.71
N ILE A 9 -16.32 37.25 -43.76
CA ILE A 9 -17.41 37.82 -42.94
C ILE A 9 -17.42 36.98 -41.63
N LEU A 10 -17.71 37.41 -40.40
CA LEU A 10 -17.62 38.63 -39.57
C LEU A 10 -18.21 38.18 -38.20
N GLN A 11 -17.97 38.92 -37.11
CA GLN A 11 -18.44 38.61 -35.75
C GLN A 11 -19.96 38.84 -35.53
N VAL A 12 -20.50 38.36 -34.40
CA VAL A 12 -21.43 39.01 -33.43
C VAL A 12 -21.74 37.97 -32.33
N VAL A 13 -21.16 38.05 -31.12
CA VAL A 13 -21.67 38.68 -29.86
C VAL A 13 -22.80 37.90 -29.15
N ALA A 14 -22.61 37.65 -27.85
CA ALA A 14 -23.52 36.99 -26.88
C ALA A 14 -24.41 38.06 -26.16
N PRO A 15 -25.10 37.84 -25.01
CA PRO A 15 -25.43 36.62 -24.24
C PRO A 15 -26.94 36.52 -23.89
N SER A 16 -27.35 35.62 -22.96
CA SER A 16 -28.38 35.80 -21.90
C SER A 16 -29.04 34.48 -21.46
N GLY A 17 -29.44 34.36 -20.18
CA GLY A 17 -30.57 33.49 -19.78
C GLY A 17 -30.36 32.47 -18.65
N ALA A 18 -30.65 32.89 -17.43
CA ALA A 18 -31.09 32.03 -16.30
C ALA A 18 -32.12 32.85 -15.48
N PRO A 19 -32.90 32.28 -14.53
CA PRO A 19 -33.19 30.86 -14.23
C PRO A 19 -34.71 30.55 -14.28
N ALA A 20 -35.12 29.30 -14.02
CA ALA A 20 -36.52 28.97 -13.71
C ALA A 20 -36.65 27.90 -12.62
N ASN A 21 -37.65 28.07 -11.75
CA ASN A 21 -37.81 27.36 -10.47
C ASN A 21 -39.26 26.87 -10.30
N ARG A 22 -39.47 25.57 -10.06
CA ARG A 22 -40.67 24.98 -9.44
C ARG A 22 -40.18 23.78 -8.60
N ARG A 23 -40.36 23.74 -7.27
CA ARG A 23 -41.60 23.37 -6.55
C ARG A 23 -42.25 22.13 -7.20
N SER A 24 -42.47 21.00 -6.53
CA SER A 24 -42.85 20.79 -5.12
C SER A 24 -42.22 19.46 -4.59
N LEU A 25 -42.45 18.97 -3.37
CA LEU A 25 -43.39 19.39 -2.31
C LEU A 25 -42.72 19.34 -0.92
N ARG A 26 -43.23 18.52 0.02
CA ARG A 26 -42.76 18.29 1.40
C ARG A 26 -43.34 16.97 1.90
N ALA A 27 -42.63 16.28 2.80
CA ALA A 27 -43.23 15.68 4.00
C ALA A 27 -42.17 15.66 5.11
N PHE A 28 -42.44 16.35 6.21
CA PHE A 28 -41.57 16.48 7.38
C PHE A 28 -42.43 16.16 8.60
N VAL A 29 -42.02 15.20 9.44
CA VAL A 29 -42.78 14.76 10.62
C VAL A 29 -41.92 14.97 11.87
N PRO A 30 -42.27 15.93 12.75
CA PRO A 30 -41.58 16.16 14.02
C PRO A 30 -42.09 15.23 15.14
N PRO A 31 -41.35 15.10 16.26
CA PRO A 31 -41.62 14.09 17.30
C PRO A 31 -42.78 14.47 18.24
N ARG A 32 -43.35 13.46 18.91
CA ARG A 32 -44.30 13.66 20.03
C ARG A 32 -43.60 13.59 21.37
N ALA A 33 -44.06 14.43 22.31
CA ALA A 33 -43.52 14.59 23.65
C ALA A 33 -44.06 13.57 24.65
N ALA A 34 -43.39 13.48 25.81
CA ALA A 34 -43.76 12.67 26.96
C ALA A 34 -44.88 13.29 27.82
N PRO A 35 -45.54 12.49 28.67
CA PRO A 35 -46.28 12.96 29.85
C PRO A 35 -45.60 12.54 31.18
N ASP A 36 -45.90 13.31 32.23
CA ASP A 36 -45.49 13.12 33.64
C ASP A 36 -46.50 13.93 34.51
N PRO A 37 -46.65 13.78 35.85
CA PRO A 37 -46.38 12.68 36.79
C PRO A 37 -47.64 12.24 37.60
N LYS A 38 -47.55 11.19 38.45
CA LYS A 38 -47.91 11.18 39.91
C LYS A 38 -48.36 9.81 40.49
N LYS A 39 -47.94 9.58 41.75
CA LYS A 39 -48.33 8.54 42.73
C LYS A 39 -48.01 7.08 42.31
N GLY A 40 -47.54 6.19 43.19
CA GLY A 40 -47.19 6.30 44.61
C GLY A 40 -47.41 4.96 45.31
N GLY A 41 -46.44 4.49 46.10
CA GLY A 41 -46.55 3.26 46.90
C GLY A 41 -45.31 2.37 46.86
N THR A 42 -44.60 2.31 47.98
CA THR A 42 -43.79 1.13 48.35
C THR A 42 -44.71 -0.02 48.74
N PRO A 43 -44.28 -1.27 48.53
CA PRO A 43 -43.86 -2.05 49.70
C PRO A 43 -42.51 -2.75 49.51
N GLN A 44 -41.83 -3.01 50.62
CA GLN A 44 -40.77 -4.02 50.70
C GLN A 44 -41.38 -5.43 50.54
N VAL A 45 -40.59 -6.37 50.03
CA VAL A 45 -40.31 -7.72 50.59
C VAL A 45 -39.54 -8.53 49.53
N GLY A 46 -38.60 -9.37 49.98
CA GLY A 46 -38.07 -10.47 49.16
C GLY A 46 -36.61 -10.31 48.76
N ALA A 47 -35.70 -10.70 49.64
CA ALA A 47 -34.35 -11.04 49.23
C ALA A 47 -34.35 -12.41 48.55
N SER A 48 -33.81 -12.47 47.34
CA SER A 48 -33.38 -13.70 46.69
C SER A 48 -32.17 -13.37 45.80
N GLU A 49 -30.98 -13.58 46.34
CA GLU A 49 -29.75 -13.45 45.55
C GLU A 49 -29.76 -14.47 44.41
N THR A 50 -29.69 -14.00 43.17
CA THR A 50 -29.34 -14.84 42.03
C THR A 50 -28.10 -14.21 41.39
N PRO A 51 -26.91 -14.84 41.43
CA PRO A 51 -25.73 -14.25 40.84
C PRO A 51 -25.92 -14.15 39.31
N PRO A 52 -25.45 -13.08 38.65
CA PRO A 52 -25.53 -12.98 37.21
C PRO A 52 -24.69 -14.11 36.58
N PRO A 53 -25.16 -14.76 35.50
CA PRO A 53 -24.40 -15.82 34.86
C PRO A 53 -23.10 -15.26 34.29
N GLU A 54 -21.97 -15.90 34.63
CA GLU A 54 -20.66 -15.54 34.07
C GLU A 54 -20.71 -15.46 32.54
N PRO A 55 -20.06 -14.47 31.91
CA PRO A 55 -19.91 -14.45 30.46
C PRO A 55 -18.93 -15.55 30.02
N LYS A 56 -19.46 -16.76 29.76
CA LYS A 56 -18.75 -17.88 29.09
C LYS A 56 -18.45 -17.53 27.62
N ARG A 57 -17.59 -16.53 27.39
CA ARG A 57 -17.24 -16.02 26.06
C ARG A 57 -15.75 -15.67 25.91
N ARG A 58 -14.87 -16.54 26.43
CA ARG A 58 -13.42 -16.52 26.12
C ARG A 58 -12.82 -17.85 25.65
N ARG A 59 -13.34 -19.01 26.06
CA ARG A 59 -12.77 -20.32 25.63
C ARG A 59 -13.12 -20.72 24.19
N THR A 60 -14.35 -20.51 23.73
CA THR A 60 -14.79 -20.92 22.38
C THR A 60 -14.12 -20.13 21.26
N HIS A 61 -13.65 -18.91 21.53
CA HIS A 61 -12.90 -18.10 20.56
C HIS A 61 -11.51 -18.70 20.30
N ASN A 62 -10.78 -19.06 21.35
CA ASN A 62 -9.40 -19.55 21.23
C ASN A 62 -9.30 -20.88 20.48
N TRP A 63 -10.26 -21.80 20.65
CA TRP A 63 -10.26 -23.06 19.90
C TRP A 63 -10.59 -22.86 18.43
N ARG A 64 -11.50 -21.93 18.10
CA ARG A 64 -11.78 -21.51 16.72
C ARG A 64 -10.58 -20.81 16.07
N ARG A 65 -9.89 -19.92 16.80
CA ARG A 65 -8.62 -19.32 16.36
C ARG A 65 -7.54 -20.36 16.12
N ALA A 66 -7.36 -21.31 17.04
CA ALA A 66 -6.39 -22.39 16.88
C ALA A 66 -6.71 -23.33 15.69
N THR A 67 -7.99 -23.64 15.44
CA THR A 67 -8.38 -24.42 14.24
C THR A 67 -8.27 -23.61 12.96
N LEU A 68 -8.61 -22.31 12.96
CA LEU A 68 -8.44 -21.46 11.78
C LEU A 68 -6.95 -21.27 11.44
N ALA A 69 -6.11 -20.99 12.44
CA ALA A 69 -4.66 -20.91 12.29
C ALA A 69 -4.09 -22.26 11.82
N ALA A 70 -4.50 -23.39 12.41
CA ALA A 70 -4.06 -24.71 11.95
C ALA A 70 -4.54 -25.04 10.53
N LEU A 71 -5.73 -24.59 10.11
CA LEU A 71 -6.23 -24.76 8.74
C LEU A 71 -5.51 -23.84 7.74
N ILE A 72 -5.17 -22.60 8.13
CA ILE A 72 -4.34 -21.69 7.32
C ILE A 72 -2.93 -22.27 7.19
N THR A 73 -2.31 -22.73 8.28
CA THR A 73 -1.01 -23.40 8.24
C THR A 73 -1.06 -24.69 7.40
N ALA A 74 -2.08 -25.54 7.56
CA ALA A 74 -2.21 -26.77 6.77
C ALA A 74 -2.49 -26.50 5.29
N ALA A 75 -3.26 -25.47 4.94
CA ALA A 75 -3.49 -25.05 3.56
C ALA A 75 -2.26 -24.39 2.90
N VAL A 76 -1.28 -23.94 3.68
CA VAL A 76 0.01 -23.39 3.23
C VAL A 76 1.13 -24.46 3.24
N VAL A 77 0.91 -25.62 3.88
CA VAL A 77 1.90 -26.71 4.04
C VAL A 77 1.66 -27.89 3.08
N THR A 78 0.68 -27.82 2.18
CA THR A 78 0.72 -28.66 0.98
C THR A 78 1.84 -28.15 0.05
N PRO A 79 2.86 -28.97 -0.28
CA PRO A 79 3.82 -28.61 -1.31
C PRO A 79 3.14 -28.75 -2.68
N LEU A 80 2.35 -27.74 -3.05
CA LEU A 80 2.09 -27.46 -4.45
C LEU A 80 3.41 -27.01 -5.07
N SER A 81 4.19 -28.02 -5.46
CA SER A 81 5.42 -27.89 -6.26
C SER A 81 5.21 -26.78 -7.26
N GLY A 82 6.01 -25.72 -7.14
CA GLY A 82 5.82 -24.50 -7.91
C GLY A 82 5.70 -24.87 -9.38
N ALA A 83 4.50 -24.70 -9.94
CA ALA A 83 4.28 -24.87 -11.36
C ALA A 83 5.22 -23.87 -12.03
N ALA A 84 6.33 -24.37 -12.56
CA ALA A 84 7.33 -23.57 -13.25
C ALA A 84 6.64 -22.98 -14.47
N ARG A 85 6.09 -21.77 -14.30
CA ARG A 85 5.47 -21.05 -15.41
C ARG A 85 6.55 -20.96 -16.48
N PRO A 86 6.28 -21.42 -17.73
CA PRO A 86 7.25 -21.30 -18.80
C PRO A 86 7.72 -19.85 -18.82
N GLN A 87 9.04 -19.65 -18.77
CA GLN A 87 9.62 -18.34 -18.51
C GLN A 87 9.25 -17.41 -19.66
N ILE A 88 8.28 -16.52 -19.41
CA ILE A 88 7.70 -15.67 -20.44
C ILE A 88 8.84 -14.88 -21.10
N PRO A 89 9.05 -15.01 -22.42
CA PRO A 89 10.15 -14.35 -23.09
C PRO A 89 10.02 -12.83 -22.97
N ALA A 90 11.06 -12.20 -22.44
CA ALA A 90 11.21 -10.77 -22.34
C ALA A 90 12.65 -10.39 -22.69
N PRO A 91 12.91 -9.17 -23.20
CA PRO A 91 14.27 -8.72 -23.44
C PRO A 91 15.05 -8.60 -22.12
N PRO A 92 16.39 -8.60 -22.15
CA PRO A 92 17.18 -8.08 -21.03
C PRO A 92 16.72 -6.65 -20.67
N PRO A 93 16.81 -6.24 -19.39
CA PRO A 93 16.54 -4.86 -18.98
C PRO A 93 17.30 -3.84 -19.81
N ALA A 94 16.75 -2.62 -19.94
CA ALA A 94 17.43 -1.56 -20.66
C ALA A 94 18.77 -1.21 -20.00
N THR A 95 19.84 -1.10 -20.79
CA THR A 95 21.11 -0.55 -20.31
C THR A 95 20.94 0.95 -20.06
N LEU A 96 21.03 1.38 -18.80
CA LEU A 96 20.85 2.76 -18.40
C LEU A 96 22.20 3.41 -18.03
N ALA A 97 22.34 4.69 -18.33
CA ALA A 97 23.33 5.52 -17.65
C ALA A 97 22.96 5.65 -16.16
N PRO A 98 23.91 5.98 -15.26
CA PRO A 98 23.61 6.22 -13.85
C PRO A 98 22.44 7.18 -13.67
N LEU A 99 21.51 6.85 -12.77
CA LEU A 99 20.29 7.62 -12.56
C LEU A 99 20.61 8.92 -11.81
N THR A 100 20.46 10.04 -12.51
CA THR A 100 20.64 11.41 -12.03
C THR A 100 19.47 12.25 -12.54
N ALA A 101 19.30 13.47 -12.01
CA ALA A 101 18.24 14.38 -12.45
C ALA A 101 18.22 14.63 -13.98
N THR A 102 19.38 14.59 -14.65
CA THR A 102 19.49 14.80 -16.11
C THR A 102 19.30 13.54 -16.95
N THR A 103 19.45 12.33 -16.37
CA THR A 103 19.30 11.06 -17.10
C THR A 103 17.92 10.42 -16.95
N LEU A 104 17.08 10.90 -16.01
CA LEU A 104 15.75 10.35 -15.74
C LEU A 104 14.87 10.20 -17.00
N ASP A 105 14.76 11.22 -17.85
CA ASP A 105 13.91 11.15 -19.05
C ASP A 105 14.42 10.12 -20.06
N ALA A 106 15.74 9.89 -20.13
CA ALA A 106 16.30 8.82 -20.94
C ALA A 106 15.95 7.45 -20.35
N ALA A 107 16.06 7.27 -19.03
CA ALA A 107 15.65 6.05 -18.33
C ALA A 107 14.15 5.75 -18.50
N TYR A 108 13.30 6.76 -18.34
CA TYR A 108 11.85 6.65 -18.54
C TYR A 108 11.50 6.22 -19.98
N ARG A 109 12.17 6.77 -21.00
CA ARG A 109 12.00 6.33 -22.39
C ARG A 109 12.50 4.90 -22.59
N ALA A 110 13.71 4.58 -22.13
CA ALA A 110 14.35 3.29 -22.34
C ALA A 110 13.55 2.13 -21.71
N ASN A 111 13.07 2.30 -20.48
CA ASN A 111 12.24 1.31 -19.80
C ASN A 111 10.86 1.13 -20.47
N ARG A 112 10.23 2.19 -21.00
CA ARG A 112 8.99 2.05 -21.79
C ARG A 112 9.22 1.33 -23.11
N THR A 113 10.32 1.59 -23.81
CA THR A 113 10.70 0.86 -25.03
C THR A 113 10.95 -0.63 -24.72
N ASN A 114 11.58 -0.92 -23.58
CA ASN A 114 11.80 -2.29 -23.10
C ASN A 114 10.46 -3.00 -22.81
N ALA A 115 9.54 -2.34 -22.10
CA ALA A 115 8.18 -2.86 -21.88
C ALA A 115 7.40 -3.09 -23.18
N ALA A 116 7.53 -2.19 -24.17
CA ALA A 116 6.93 -2.39 -25.50
C ALA A 116 7.50 -3.62 -26.21
N GLN A 117 8.78 -3.95 -26.01
CA GLN A 117 9.41 -5.15 -26.55
C GLN A 117 9.00 -6.42 -25.79
N ALA A 118 8.95 -6.38 -24.45
CA ALA A 118 8.44 -7.46 -23.62
C ALA A 118 7.00 -7.82 -24.02
N SER A 119 6.14 -6.82 -24.21
CA SER A 119 4.76 -6.99 -24.71
C SER A 119 4.69 -7.75 -26.04
N ARG A 120 5.55 -7.40 -27.02
CA ARG A 120 5.61 -8.10 -28.31
C ARG A 120 6.12 -9.54 -28.17
N MET A 121 7.10 -9.78 -27.31
CA MET A 121 7.67 -11.11 -27.07
C MET A 121 6.67 -12.03 -26.35
N ALA A 122 5.98 -11.53 -25.33
CA ALA A 122 4.88 -12.22 -24.66
C ALA A 122 3.72 -12.54 -25.62
N ALA A 123 3.35 -11.60 -26.49
CA ALA A 123 2.31 -11.81 -27.51
C ALA A 123 2.71 -12.89 -28.52
N ALA A 124 3.96 -12.88 -29.01
CA ALA A 124 4.50 -13.91 -29.90
C ALA A 124 4.61 -15.29 -29.22
N HIS A 125 4.82 -15.32 -27.91
CA HIS A 125 4.79 -16.53 -27.09
C HIS A 125 3.37 -17.01 -26.74
N GLY A 126 2.33 -16.24 -27.08
CA GLY A 126 0.93 -16.57 -26.81
C GLY A 126 0.39 -16.10 -25.45
N ASP A 127 1.21 -15.53 -24.57
CA ASP A 127 0.74 -14.97 -23.29
C ASP A 127 0.12 -13.58 -23.50
N ARG A 128 -1.16 -13.59 -23.87
CA ARG A 128 -1.98 -12.39 -24.05
C ARG A 128 -2.12 -11.55 -22.78
N LYS A 129 -2.05 -12.17 -21.59
CA LYS A 129 -2.23 -11.46 -20.32
C LYS A 129 -0.97 -10.64 -20.01
N ARG A 130 0.21 -11.27 -20.06
CA ARG A 130 1.48 -10.56 -19.89
C ARG A 130 1.68 -9.52 -20.99
N ALA A 131 1.36 -9.86 -22.24
CA ALA A 131 1.44 -8.91 -23.35
C ALA A 131 0.63 -7.62 -23.09
N ALA A 132 -0.57 -7.74 -22.54
CA ALA A 132 -1.40 -6.58 -22.18
C ALA A 132 -0.86 -5.80 -20.97
N ALA A 133 -0.33 -6.48 -19.95
CA ALA A 133 0.30 -5.85 -18.79
C ALA A 133 1.53 -5.03 -19.21
N ASP A 134 2.44 -5.63 -19.98
CA ASP A 134 3.64 -4.96 -20.50
C ASP A 134 3.28 -3.81 -21.46
N HIS A 135 2.21 -3.95 -22.25
CA HIS A 135 1.70 -2.88 -23.10
C HIS A 135 1.21 -1.67 -22.30
N SER A 136 0.47 -1.91 -21.20
CA SER A 136 0.06 -0.87 -20.26
C SER A 136 1.29 -0.15 -19.66
N MET A 137 2.39 -0.86 -19.45
CA MET A 137 3.65 -0.29 -18.93
C MET A 137 4.43 0.49 -20.00
N ALA A 138 4.28 0.17 -21.29
CA ALA A 138 4.85 0.95 -22.39
C ALA A 138 4.21 2.35 -22.59
N SER A 139 3.07 2.63 -21.94
CA SER A 139 2.32 3.88 -22.09
C SER A 139 3.20 5.13 -21.86
N PRO A 140 3.18 6.14 -22.76
CA PRO A 140 4.09 7.28 -22.73
C PRO A 140 3.95 8.16 -21.48
N THR A 141 2.83 8.06 -20.76
CA THR A 141 2.56 8.80 -19.50
C THR A 141 3.21 8.17 -18.28
N ARG A 142 3.70 6.93 -18.37
CA ARG A 142 4.33 6.20 -17.26
C ARG A 142 5.82 6.46 -17.19
N ARG A 143 6.38 6.49 -15.98
CA ARG A 143 7.78 6.85 -15.71
C ARG A 143 8.44 5.76 -14.87
N PHE A 144 9.29 4.95 -15.49
CA PHE A 144 9.95 3.83 -14.83
C PHE A 144 11.44 4.08 -14.63
N LEU A 145 11.91 4.02 -13.38
CA LEU A 145 13.35 4.01 -13.07
C LEU A 145 13.98 2.67 -13.47
N THR A 146 13.24 1.58 -13.28
CA THR A 146 13.59 0.23 -13.72
C THR A 146 12.37 -0.48 -14.29
N PHE A 147 12.62 -1.35 -15.27
CA PHE A 147 11.67 -2.34 -15.78
C PHE A 147 12.43 -3.61 -16.17
N ASP A 148 11.95 -4.77 -15.72
CA ASP A 148 12.41 -6.09 -16.16
C ASP A 148 11.18 -6.97 -16.39
N GLY A 149 10.92 -7.34 -17.65
CA GLY A 149 9.77 -8.19 -18.01
C GLY A 149 9.96 -9.68 -17.69
N ARG A 150 11.17 -10.11 -17.33
CA ARG A 150 11.53 -11.53 -17.23
C ARG A 150 10.88 -12.21 -16.01
N GLY A 151 10.26 -13.37 -16.23
CA GLY A 151 9.60 -14.13 -15.18
C GLY A 151 8.38 -13.39 -14.60
N GLU A 152 8.26 -13.33 -13.28
CA GLU A 152 7.21 -12.53 -12.63
C GLU A 152 7.37 -11.01 -12.88
N GLY A 153 8.61 -10.60 -13.20
CA GLY A 153 8.99 -9.25 -13.57
C GLY A 153 9.05 -8.25 -12.42
N GLN A 154 9.77 -7.15 -12.64
CA GLN A 154 10.06 -6.11 -11.65
C GLN A 154 9.94 -4.73 -12.28
N ALA A 155 9.51 -3.74 -11.49
CA ALA A 155 9.36 -2.37 -11.97
C ALA A 155 9.31 -1.32 -10.86
N THR A 156 9.91 -0.16 -11.13
CA THR A 156 9.89 0.99 -10.22
C THR A 156 9.24 2.20 -10.91
N GLU A 157 7.95 2.46 -10.66
CA GLU A 157 7.19 3.57 -11.29
C GLU A 157 7.15 4.84 -10.42
N VAL A 158 7.27 6.02 -11.05
CA VAL A 158 7.36 7.34 -10.41
C VAL A 158 6.14 8.22 -10.72
N PHE A 159 5.48 8.67 -9.66
CA PHE A 159 4.33 9.57 -9.69
C PHE A 159 4.72 10.92 -9.08
N GLY A 160 4.70 11.98 -9.89
CA GLY A 160 5.18 13.32 -9.53
C GLY A 160 6.56 13.62 -10.14
N ASP A 161 7.15 14.73 -9.72
CA ASP A 161 8.51 15.13 -10.08
C ASP A 161 9.48 14.71 -8.97
N LEU A 162 10.28 13.68 -9.26
CA LEU A 162 11.22 13.10 -8.30
C LEU A 162 12.45 14.00 -8.05
N THR A 163 12.85 14.82 -9.02
CA THR A 163 14.06 15.67 -8.91
C THR A 163 13.85 16.84 -7.96
N HIS A 164 12.61 17.32 -7.86
CA HIS A 164 12.23 18.46 -7.05
C HIS A 164 11.36 18.12 -5.84
N ALA A 165 11.07 16.84 -5.58
CA ALA A 165 10.24 16.41 -4.47
C ALA A 165 10.94 16.58 -3.11
N THR A 166 10.34 17.38 -2.24
CA THR A 166 10.75 17.56 -0.84
C THR A 166 10.22 16.45 0.09
N ARG A 167 9.12 15.78 -0.31
CA ARG A 167 8.52 14.64 0.40
C ARG A 167 8.37 13.48 -0.57
N ILE A 168 8.92 12.32 -0.25
CA ILE A 168 8.91 11.15 -1.13
C ILE A 168 8.37 9.94 -0.37
N ALA A 169 7.26 9.39 -0.84
CA ALA A 169 6.78 8.10 -0.38
C ALA A 169 7.36 6.99 -1.27
N VAL A 170 7.96 5.97 -0.69
CA VAL A 170 8.28 4.72 -1.39
C VAL A 170 7.35 3.65 -0.89
N LEU A 171 6.59 3.05 -1.81
CA LEU A 171 5.68 1.96 -1.52
C LEU A 171 6.40 0.62 -1.76
N ILE A 172 6.32 -0.27 -0.77
CA ILE A 172 6.82 -1.65 -0.86
C ILE A 172 5.61 -2.60 -0.78
N PRO A 173 5.36 -3.40 -1.83
CA PRO A 173 4.18 -4.26 -1.90
C PRO A 173 4.28 -5.50 -1.00
N GLY A 174 3.17 -6.21 -0.88
CA GLY A 174 3.12 -7.55 -0.30
C GLY A 174 3.29 -8.68 -1.32
N SER A 175 2.91 -9.88 -0.88
CA SER A 175 2.79 -11.10 -1.68
C SER A 175 1.92 -10.94 -2.94
N ASP A 176 2.05 -11.87 -3.90
CA ASP A 176 1.29 -11.92 -5.16
C ASP A 176 1.35 -10.63 -6.03
N THR A 177 2.38 -9.81 -5.84
CA THR A 177 2.61 -8.62 -6.67
C THR A 177 3.67 -8.95 -7.72
N SER A 178 3.25 -8.92 -8.99
CA SER A 178 4.05 -9.19 -10.19
C SER A 178 3.59 -8.24 -11.30
N LEU A 179 4.19 -8.29 -12.50
CA LEU A 179 3.70 -7.48 -13.62
C LEU A 179 2.25 -7.82 -14.01
N ASP A 180 1.84 -9.09 -13.87
CA ASP A 180 0.47 -9.57 -14.14
C ASP A 180 -0.60 -9.01 -13.19
N THR A 181 -0.18 -8.46 -12.05
CA THR A 181 -1.06 -7.90 -11.01
C THR A 181 -0.72 -6.44 -10.68
N TYR A 182 0.21 -5.83 -11.43
CA TYR A 182 0.82 -4.53 -11.12
C TYR A 182 -0.20 -3.40 -11.00
N ASP A 183 -1.27 -3.40 -11.80
CA ASP A 183 -2.25 -2.32 -11.79
C ASP A 183 -2.97 -2.17 -10.43
N ARG A 184 -3.04 -3.22 -9.61
CA ARG A 184 -3.52 -3.12 -8.20
C ARG A 184 -2.55 -2.31 -7.34
N PHE A 185 -1.26 -2.60 -7.44
CA PHE A 185 -0.21 -1.88 -6.73
C PHE A 185 -0.06 -0.43 -7.25
N ARG A 186 -0.23 -0.25 -8.56
CA ARG A 186 -0.31 1.05 -9.22
C ARG A 186 -1.46 1.90 -8.69
N ALA A 187 -2.65 1.32 -8.52
CA ALA A 187 -3.82 2.02 -7.98
C ALA A 187 -3.56 2.57 -6.57
N THR A 188 -2.88 1.80 -5.72
CA THR A 188 -2.37 2.23 -4.41
C THR A 188 -1.46 3.46 -4.51
N ALA A 189 -0.49 3.46 -5.43
CA ALA A 189 0.41 4.60 -5.64
C ALA A 189 -0.30 5.85 -6.19
N VAL A 190 -1.25 5.67 -7.12
CA VAL A 190 -2.10 6.74 -7.65
C VAL A 190 -3.00 7.34 -6.56
N ALA A 191 -3.60 6.51 -5.70
CA ALA A 191 -4.46 6.98 -4.61
C ALA A 191 -3.70 7.86 -3.61
N LEU A 192 -2.49 7.44 -3.23
CA LEU A 192 -1.59 8.23 -2.39
C LEU A 192 -1.12 9.51 -3.07
N HIS A 193 -0.64 9.43 -4.32
CA HIS A 193 -0.17 10.60 -5.07
C HIS A 193 -1.27 11.65 -5.22
N ASN A 194 -2.47 11.23 -5.63
CA ASN A 194 -3.62 12.13 -5.76
C ASN A 194 -4.04 12.75 -4.43
N ARG A 195 -3.89 12.04 -3.30
CA ARG A 195 -4.17 12.61 -1.98
C ARG A 195 -3.08 13.59 -1.53
N LEU A 196 -1.80 13.27 -1.76
CA LEU A 196 -0.68 14.19 -1.49
C LEU A 196 -0.86 15.51 -2.25
N LEU A 197 -1.18 15.48 -3.55
CA LEU A 197 -1.45 16.69 -4.34
C LEU A 197 -2.60 17.56 -3.78
N ARG A 198 -3.58 16.98 -3.10
CA ARG A 198 -4.72 17.70 -2.48
C ARG A 198 -4.46 18.17 -1.05
N GLN A 199 -3.39 17.71 -0.38
CA GLN A 199 -3.18 17.93 1.06
C GLN A 199 -1.82 18.57 1.35
N ALA A 200 -0.86 18.51 0.42
CA ALA A 200 0.41 19.21 0.52
C ALA A 200 0.21 20.72 0.66
N ARG A 201 0.92 21.32 1.61
CA ARG A 201 0.92 22.78 1.81
C ARG A 201 1.56 23.47 0.60
N LYS A 202 1.21 24.74 0.34
CA LYS A 202 1.78 25.52 -0.77
C LYS A 202 3.31 25.51 -0.69
N GLY A 203 3.97 25.07 -1.76
CA GLY A 203 5.43 24.95 -1.84
C GLY A 203 5.99 23.56 -1.49
N THR A 204 5.22 22.69 -0.82
CA THR A 204 5.62 21.29 -0.60
C THR A 204 5.48 20.50 -1.91
N ARG A 205 6.60 20.01 -2.43
CA ARG A 205 6.64 19.16 -3.64
C ARG A 205 6.70 17.69 -3.22
N THR A 206 5.82 16.87 -3.80
CA THR A 206 5.62 15.47 -3.41
C THR A 206 5.82 14.51 -4.58
N ALA A 207 6.51 13.40 -4.34
CA ALA A 207 6.53 12.25 -5.26
C ALA A 207 6.16 10.94 -4.55
N VAL A 208 5.64 9.99 -5.29
CA VAL A 208 5.41 8.61 -4.86
C VAL A 208 6.18 7.69 -5.80
N VAL A 209 6.85 6.68 -5.25
CA VAL A 209 7.51 5.62 -6.02
C VAL A 209 6.89 4.27 -5.67
N ALA A 210 6.40 3.55 -6.66
CA ALA A 210 5.91 2.18 -6.52
C ALA A 210 7.07 1.21 -6.82
N TRP A 211 7.72 0.68 -5.78
CA TRP A 211 8.92 -0.14 -5.90
C TRP A 211 8.57 -1.64 -5.85
N LEU A 212 8.43 -2.27 -7.02
CA LEU A 212 8.44 -3.73 -7.17
C LEU A 212 9.84 -4.16 -7.59
N GLY A 213 10.81 -4.04 -6.68
CA GLY A 213 12.23 -4.33 -6.93
C GLY A 213 12.71 -5.69 -6.42
N TYR A 214 11.80 -6.61 -6.10
CA TYR A 214 12.13 -7.95 -5.61
C TYR A 214 11.08 -8.98 -6.08
N ARG A 215 11.42 -10.28 -6.00
CA ARG A 215 10.47 -11.36 -6.30
C ARG A 215 9.58 -11.60 -5.09
N THR A 216 8.33 -11.16 -5.17
CA THR A 216 7.38 -11.33 -4.05
C THR A 216 7.11 -12.81 -3.80
N PRO A 217 6.85 -13.22 -2.55
CA PRO A 217 6.40 -14.58 -2.28
C PRO A 217 4.93 -14.74 -2.71
N GLY A 218 4.54 -15.95 -3.13
CA GLY A 218 3.15 -16.27 -3.45
C GLY A 218 2.35 -16.64 -2.20
N THR A 219 1.10 -16.19 -2.05
CA THR A 219 0.30 -16.37 -0.81
C THR A 219 0.12 -17.82 -0.35
N VAL A 220 0.18 -18.80 -1.26
CA VAL A 220 0.09 -20.25 -0.97
C VAL A 220 1.50 -20.90 -0.91
N SER A 221 2.50 -20.15 -0.47
CA SER A 221 3.88 -20.63 -0.31
C SER A 221 4.37 -20.43 1.11
N THR A 222 5.10 -21.41 1.64
CA THR A 222 5.85 -21.32 2.90
C THR A 222 6.80 -20.12 2.95
N ALA A 223 7.24 -19.59 1.80
CA ALA A 223 8.05 -18.36 1.71
C ALA A 223 7.32 -17.08 2.21
N VAL A 224 6.00 -17.12 2.40
CA VAL A 224 5.24 -16.05 3.08
C VAL A 224 5.35 -16.15 4.60
N LEU A 225 5.90 -17.24 5.13
CA LEU A 225 6.08 -17.49 6.57
C LEU A 225 7.56 -17.40 7.02
N THR A 226 8.50 -17.21 6.08
CA THR A 226 9.94 -17.05 6.33
C THR A 226 10.44 -15.67 5.89
N THR A 227 11.66 -15.28 6.32
CA THR A 227 12.25 -13.99 5.96
C THR A 227 13.13 -14.01 4.72
N ASP A 228 13.33 -15.17 4.08
CA ASP A 228 14.35 -15.34 3.03
C ASP A 228 14.19 -14.35 1.87
N ARG A 229 12.95 -14.15 1.38
CA ARG A 229 12.67 -13.18 0.30
C ARG A 229 12.85 -11.72 0.75
N ALA A 230 12.67 -11.43 2.04
CA ALA A 230 12.96 -10.12 2.61
C ALA A 230 14.47 -9.90 2.78
N ASP A 231 15.22 -10.94 3.11
CA ASP A 231 16.68 -10.91 3.21
C ASP A 231 17.35 -10.76 1.83
N GLU A 232 16.84 -11.44 0.79
CA GLU A 232 17.19 -11.20 -0.62
C GLU A 232 16.86 -9.75 -1.07
N ALA A 233 15.69 -9.23 -0.68
CA ALA A 233 15.22 -7.92 -1.13
C ALA A 233 15.88 -6.72 -0.40
N ALA A 234 16.35 -6.92 0.84
CA ALA A 234 16.86 -5.84 1.68
C ALA A 234 18.08 -5.09 1.12
N PRO A 235 19.11 -5.76 0.54
CA PRO A 235 20.21 -5.08 -0.15
C PRO A 235 19.73 -4.20 -1.31
N HIS A 236 18.82 -4.71 -2.15
CA HIS A 236 18.28 -3.97 -3.29
C HIS A 236 17.43 -2.76 -2.86
N LEU A 237 16.69 -2.86 -1.75
CA LEU A 237 15.97 -1.71 -1.19
C LEU A 237 16.94 -0.66 -0.64
N ARG A 238 18.03 -1.06 0.04
CA ARG A 238 19.08 -0.13 0.51
C ARG A 238 19.76 0.61 -0.65
N GLU A 239 20.16 -0.13 -1.69
CA GLU A 239 20.76 0.45 -2.91
C GLU A 239 19.80 1.42 -3.60
N PHE A 240 18.53 1.00 -3.78
CA PHE A 240 17.50 1.85 -4.37
C PHE A 240 17.33 3.17 -3.59
N ILE A 241 17.26 3.12 -2.26
CA ILE A 241 17.10 4.32 -1.43
C ILE A 241 18.33 5.24 -1.50
N ALA A 242 19.54 4.68 -1.54
CA ALA A 242 20.77 5.45 -1.74
C ALA A 242 20.76 6.18 -3.10
N GLY A 243 20.43 5.47 -4.19
CA GLY A 243 20.24 6.07 -5.52
C GLY A 243 19.14 7.14 -5.52
N LEU A 244 18.04 6.90 -4.80
CA LEU A 244 16.94 7.87 -4.66
C LEU A 244 17.38 9.15 -3.92
N ARG A 245 18.38 9.10 -3.03
CA ARG A 245 18.98 10.31 -2.41
C ARG A 245 19.92 11.05 -3.33
N HIS A 246 20.59 10.35 -4.25
CA HIS A 246 21.36 11.01 -5.30
C HIS A 246 20.45 11.79 -6.27
N ILE A 247 19.28 11.24 -6.64
CA ILE A 247 18.34 11.87 -7.57
C ILE A 247 17.59 13.05 -6.95
N ALA A 248 17.02 12.89 -5.75
CA ALA A 248 16.16 13.89 -5.10
C ALA A 248 16.90 14.89 -4.19
N GLY A 249 18.20 14.65 -3.95
CA GLY A 249 19.03 15.44 -3.06
C GLY A 249 18.84 15.13 -1.56
N ARG A 250 19.86 15.48 -0.78
CA ARG A 250 19.99 15.14 0.66
C ARG A 250 18.98 15.81 1.60
N LYS A 251 18.18 16.77 1.11
CA LYS A 251 17.17 17.49 1.92
C LYS A 251 15.74 16.96 1.73
N ALA A 252 15.54 16.01 0.82
CA ALA A 252 14.23 15.41 0.61
C ALA A 252 13.97 14.34 1.68
N ASP A 253 12.82 14.42 2.35
CA ASP A 253 12.41 13.44 3.36
C ASP A 253 11.79 12.22 2.67
N ILE A 254 12.28 11.01 2.98
CA ILE A 254 11.65 9.74 2.56
C ILE A 254 10.79 9.17 3.69
N SER A 255 9.60 8.69 3.33
CA SER A 255 8.85 7.72 4.13
C SER A 255 8.73 6.40 3.36
N LEU A 256 9.08 5.27 3.99
CA LEU A 256 8.77 3.94 3.47
C LEU A 256 7.37 3.53 3.94
N LEU A 257 6.51 3.17 3.01
CA LEU A 257 5.15 2.71 3.27
C LEU A 257 5.05 1.24 2.83
N CYS A 258 5.03 0.36 3.82
CA CYS A 258 5.30 -1.06 3.64
C CYS A 258 4.04 -1.85 3.96
N HIS A 259 3.58 -2.67 3.02
CA HIS A 259 2.31 -3.40 3.14
C HIS A 259 2.53 -4.92 3.17
N SER A 260 1.84 -5.62 4.08
CA SER A 260 1.87 -7.08 4.15
C SER A 260 3.31 -7.61 4.23
N TYR A 261 3.73 -8.59 3.42
CA TYR A 261 5.12 -9.07 3.39
C TYR A 261 6.17 -7.97 3.18
N GLY A 262 5.82 -6.85 2.53
CA GLY A 262 6.68 -5.68 2.38
C GLY A 262 7.12 -5.06 3.71
N THR A 263 6.40 -5.28 4.82
CA THR A 263 6.86 -4.86 6.16
C THR A 263 8.11 -5.58 6.61
N VAL A 264 8.23 -6.88 6.27
CA VAL A 264 9.41 -7.69 6.54
C VAL A 264 10.60 -7.20 5.70
N VAL A 265 10.37 -6.92 4.41
CA VAL A 265 11.37 -6.34 3.50
C VAL A 265 11.91 -5.02 4.06
N CYS A 266 11.02 -4.09 4.44
CA CYS A 266 11.40 -2.81 5.02
C CYS A 266 12.15 -2.97 6.35
N ALA A 267 11.77 -3.93 7.19
CA ALA A 267 12.43 -4.21 8.46
C ALA A 267 13.85 -4.78 8.27
N ARG A 268 14.03 -5.75 7.37
CA ARG A 268 15.36 -6.29 7.02
C ARG A 268 16.25 -5.28 6.28
N ALA A 269 15.64 -4.31 5.60
CA ALA A 269 16.35 -3.18 5.01
C ALA A 269 16.71 -2.08 6.04
N ALA A 270 15.94 -1.92 7.13
CA ALA A 270 15.97 -0.78 8.06
C ALA A 270 17.34 -0.37 8.63
N PRO A 271 18.28 -1.28 8.95
CA PRO A 271 19.60 -0.91 9.45
C PRO A 271 20.35 -0.01 8.45
N GLY A 272 20.70 1.19 8.89
CA GLY A 272 21.48 2.16 8.10
C GLY A 272 20.71 2.92 7.02
N LEU A 273 19.40 2.71 6.84
CA LEU A 273 18.61 3.47 5.85
C LEU A 273 18.47 4.96 6.21
N ASP A 274 18.70 5.82 5.22
CA ASP A 274 18.50 7.27 5.31
C ASP A 274 17.04 7.64 4.98
N VAL A 275 16.14 7.24 5.88
CA VAL A 275 14.69 7.47 5.78
C VAL A 275 14.15 8.06 7.09
N GLN A 276 13.11 8.89 7.01
CA GLN A 276 12.55 9.61 8.16
C GLN A 276 11.44 8.85 8.86
N ASP A 277 10.68 8.07 8.10
CA ASP A 277 9.56 7.27 8.58
C ASP A 277 9.55 5.90 7.90
N ILE A 278 9.20 4.87 8.66
CA ILE A 278 8.85 3.54 8.15
C ILE A 278 7.47 3.21 8.71
N ALA A 279 6.49 3.00 7.85
CA ALA A 279 5.12 2.68 8.23
C ALA A 279 4.78 1.25 7.80
N PHE A 280 4.46 0.40 8.78
CA PHE A 280 4.00 -0.97 8.57
C PHE A 280 2.48 -1.02 8.58
N VAL A 281 1.86 -1.50 7.50
CA VAL A 281 0.40 -1.66 7.41
C VAL A 281 0.01 -3.07 6.99
N GLY A 282 -0.96 -3.66 7.70
CA GLY A 282 -1.38 -5.06 7.49
C GLY A 282 -0.23 -6.04 7.66
N SER A 283 0.62 -5.82 8.67
CA SER A 283 1.87 -6.55 8.85
C SER A 283 1.64 -7.98 9.40
N PRO A 284 2.23 -9.03 8.81
CA PRO A 284 2.38 -10.31 9.50
C PRO A 284 3.44 -10.25 10.61
N GLY A 285 4.29 -9.21 10.58
CA GLY A 285 5.38 -8.90 11.50
C GLY A 285 6.58 -8.31 10.76
N THR A 286 7.72 -8.23 11.44
CA THR A 286 8.94 -7.58 10.91
C THR A 286 10.18 -8.48 10.91
N GLY A 287 10.13 -9.64 11.57
CA GLY A 287 11.28 -10.49 11.83
C GLY A 287 12.18 -9.99 12.96
N ALA A 288 11.76 -8.95 13.68
CA ALA A 288 12.40 -8.39 14.87
C ALA A 288 11.36 -8.22 15.99
N ASP A 289 11.79 -8.33 17.26
CA ASP A 289 10.85 -8.33 18.39
C ASP A 289 10.47 -6.91 18.87
N THR A 290 11.27 -5.90 18.52
CA THR A 290 11.00 -4.49 18.86
C THR A 290 11.41 -3.56 17.73
N ALA A 291 10.80 -2.37 17.69
CA ALA A 291 11.19 -1.27 16.79
C ALA A 291 12.64 -0.81 17.01
N ALA A 292 13.19 -0.95 18.23
CA ALA A 292 14.58 -0.65 18.53
C ALA A 292 15.55 -1.65 17.88
N ALA A 293 15.19 -2.93 17.82
CA ALA A 293 15.95 -3.99 17.16
C ALA A 293 15.98 -3.87 15.62
N LEU A 294 15.25 -2.93 15.02
CA LEU A 294 15.39 -2.57 13.61
C LEU A 294 16.65 -1.73 13.31
N HIS A 295 17.37 -1.26 14.36
CA HIS A 295 18.60 -0.46 14.26
C HIS A 295 18.49 0.73 13.29
N THR A 296 17.31 1.38 13.28
CA THR A 296 17.01 2.53 12.43
C THR A 296 16.87 3.81 13.24
N ARG A 297 17.14 4.97 12.61
CA ARG A 297 16.84 6.30 13.15
C ARG A 297 15.45 6.80 12.74
N ALA A 298 14.79 6.09 11.83
CA ALA A 298 13.47 6.44 11.32
C ALA A 298 12.39 6.34 12.42
N ARG A 299 11.35 7.16 12.31
CA ARG A 299 10.14 6.97 13.13
C ARG A 299 9.39 5.74 12.61
N VAL A 300 9.26 4.74 13.46
CA VAL A 300 8.52 3.51 13.14
C VAL A 300 7.04 3.70 13.49
N TRP A 301 6.17 3.48 12.51
CA TRP A 301 4.71 3.55 12.62
C TRP A 301 4.09 2.19 12.29
N ALA A 302 2.95 1.88 12.89
CA ALA A 302 2.21 0.65 12.62
C ALA A 302 0.71 0.89 12.59
N ALA A 303 -0.02 0.15 11.75
CA ALA A 303 -1.47 0.07 11.81
C ALA A 303 -2.00 -1.26 11.25
N ARG A 304 -3.09 -1.75 11.85
CA ARG A 304 -3.92 -2.85 11.35
C ARG A 304 -5.36 -2.36 11.21
N GLY A 305 -5.99 -2.68 10.09
CA GLY A 305 -7.42 -2.44 9.89
C GLY A 305 -8.25 -3.38 10.74
N ALA A 306 -9.40 -2.92 11.25
CA ALA A 306 -10.20 -3.71 12.20
C ALA A 306 -10.75 -5.03 11.59
N ASP A 307 -10.89 -5.08 10.26
CA ASP A 307 -11.36 -6.24 9.50
C ASP A 307 -10.21 -6.94 8.74
N ASP A 308 -8.95 -6.67 9.11
CA ASP A 308 -7.78 -7.32 8.50
C ASP A 308 -7.52 -8.70 9.14
N TRP A 309 -7.73 -9.74 8.35
CA TRP A 309 -7.49 -11.15 8.70
C TRP A 309 -6.07 -11.44 9.18
N ILE A 310 -5.11 -10.55 8.93
CA ILE A 310 -3.72 -10.70 9.39
C ILE A 310 -3.58 -10.80 10.92
N GLU A 311 -4.59 -10.36 11.70
CA GLU A 311 -4.66 -10.61 13.16
C GLU A 311 -4.64 -12.10 13.52
N GLU A 312 -5.19 -12.95 12.65
CA GLU A 312 -5.31 -14.39 12.89
C GLU A 312 -4.05 -15.17 12.44
N VAL A 313 -3.02 -14.48 11.93
CA VAL A 313 -1.71 -15.08 11.64
C VAL A 313 -0.86 -15.13 12.92
N PRO A 314 -0.25 -16.27 13.27
CA PRO A 314 0.57 -16.36 14.48
C PRO A 314 1.79 -15.40 14.47
N HIS A 315 1.69 -14.32 15.24
CA HIS A 315 2.78 -13.37 15.50
C HIS A 315 3.78 -13.91 16.53
N VAL A 316 4.36 -15.07 16.24
CA VAL A 316 5.41 -15.72 17.04
C VAL A 316 6.58 -16.06 16.13
N ARG A 317 7.81 -15.92 16.64
CA ARG A 317 9.00 -16.45 15.99
C ARG A 317 9.30 -17.82 16.57
N ALA A 318 9.35 -18.85 15.73
CA ALA A 318 9.79 -20.18 16.10
C ALA A 318 10.91 -20.62 15.15
N ASP A 319 12.10 -20.89 15.69
CA ASP A 319 13.19 -21.50 14.92
C ASP A 319 12.95 -23.02 14.87
N LEU A 320 12.64 -23.52 13.68
CA LEU A 320 12.34 -24.92 13.40
C LEU A 320 13.40 -25.46 12.44
N PHE A 321 14.32 -26.28 12.97
CA PHE A 321 15.53 -26.71 12.26
C PHE A 321 16.34 -25.50 11.77
N SER A 322 16.65 -25.42 10.46
CA SER A 322 17.41 -24.34 9.84
C SER A 322 16.54 -23.16 9.35
N TRP A 323 15.24 -23.13 9.68
CA TRP A 323 14.30 -22.11 9.21
C TRP A 323 13.62 -21.38 10.37
N THR A 324 13.58 -20.06 10.30
CA THR A 324 12.76 -19.23 11.18
C THR A 324 11.35 -19.12 10.60
N VAL A 325 10.35 -19.59 11.35
CA VAL A 325 8.93 -19.48 11.01
C VAL A 325 8.30 -18.36 11.82
N GLY A 326 7.59 -17.46 11.12
CA GLY A 326 6.89 -16.33 11.71
C GLY A 326 7.78 -15.11 12.00
N PHE A 327 7.15 -13.96 12.21
CA PHE A 327 7.79 -12.65 12.03
C PHE A 327 8.00 -11.85 13.32
N GLY A 328 8.08 -12.53 14.46
CA GLY A 328 8.25 -11.91 15.77
C GLY A 328 7.00 -11.14 16.22
N THR A 329 7.21 -10.16 17.09
CA THR A 329 6.13 -9.40 17.75
C THR A 329 5.30 -8.59 16.73
N ASP A 330 3.96 -8.64 16.89
CA ASP A 330 3.00 -7.83 16.14
C ASP A 330 3.33 -6.33 16.22
N PRO A 331 3.55 -5.62 15.10
CA PRO A 331 3.91 -4.21 15.11
C PRO A 331 2.86 -3.26 15.71
N VAL A 332 1.58 -3.67 15.81
CA VAL A 332 0.57 -2.87 16.54
C VAL A 332 0.51 -3.18 18.04
N SER A 333 1.26 -4.18 18.52
CA SER A 333 1.39 -4.46 19.95
C SER A 333 2.25 -3.39 20.65
N PRO A 334 1.85 -2.93 21.86
CA PRO A 334 2.68 -2.06 22.69
C PRO A 334 4.09 -2.62 22.94
N ALA A 335 4.25 -3.95 22.99
CA ALA A 335 5.54 -4.61 23.19
C ALA A 335 6.54 -4.36 22.05
N PHE A 336 6.06 -4.14 20.82
CA PHE A 336 6.93 -3.81 19.69
C PHE A 336 7.45 -2.37 19.75
N GLY A 337 6.69 -1.43 20.35
CA GLY A 337 7.11 -0.04 20.55
C GLY A 337 7.01 0.87 19.32
N ALA A 338 6.24 0.49 18.28
CA ALA A 338 5.94 1.40 17.17
C ALA A 338 4.89 2.45 17.54
N ARG A 339 4.83 3.53 16.73
CA ARG A 339 3.78 4.55 16.81
C ARG A 339 2.51 4.05 16.14
N VAL A 340 1.59 3.48 16.93
CA VAL A 340 0.35 2.91 16.40
C VAL A 340 -0.63 4.02 15.98
N PHE A 341 -1.19 3.89 14.77
CA PHE A 341 -2.18 4.83 14.23
C PHE A 341 -3.44 4.12 13.72
N ALA A 342 -4.56 4.83 13.68
CA ALA A 342 -5.83 4.24 13.24
C ALA A 342 -5.84 3.98 11.72
N ALA A 343 -6.19 2.75 11.33
CA ALA A 343 -6.45 2.38 9.94
C ALA A 343 -7.95 2.42 9.56
N GLY A 344 -8.86 2.28 10.54
CA GLY A 344 -10.30 2.13 10.33
C GLY A 344 -10.72 0.67 10.02
N PRO A 345 -11.99 0.44 9.61
CA PRO A 345 -12.53 -0.88 9.26
C PRO A 345 -12.15 -1.28 7.82
N GLY A 346 -10.85 -1.24 7.52
CA GLY A 346 -10.32 -1.73 6.25
C GLY A 346 -9.92 -3.19 6.40
N GLY A 347 -10.18 -4.01 5.37
CA GLY A 347 -9.53 -5.31 5.23
C GLY A 347 -8.08 -5.18 4.73
N HIS A 348 -7.41 -6.31 4.56
CA HIS A 348 -5.99 -6.37 4.21
C HIS A 348 -5.56 -5.55 2.99
N SER A 349 -6.46 -5.36 2.02
CA SER A 349 -6.19 -4.61 0.77
C SER A 349 -6.66 -3.15 0.79
N ASP A 350 -7.27 -2.68 1.88
CA ASP A 350 -7.97 -1.38 1.93
C ASP A 350 -7.15 -0.20 2.45
N TYR A 351 -5.91 -0.42 2.91
CA TYR A 351 -5.08 0.63 3.52
C TYR A 351 -4.91 1.88 2.64
N PHE A 352 -4.89 1.70 1.32
CA PHE A 352 -4.77 2.80 0.35
C PHE A 352 -6.07 3.12 -0.41
N ARG A 353 -7.22 2.56 0.02
CA ARG A 353 -8.53 2.86 -0.57
C ARG A 353 -8.84 4.36 -0.45
N PRO A 354 -9.22 5.06 -1.54
CA PRO A 354 -9.58 6.46 -1.48
C PRO A 354 -10.64 6.73 -0.40
N GLY A 355 -10.36 7.70 0.48
CA GLY A 355 -11.24 8.04 1.61
C GLY A 355 -11.02 7.22 2.89
N SER A 356 -10.14 6.21 2.91
CA SER A 356 -9.86 5.45 4.14
C SER A 356 -9.11 6.28 5.19
N VAL A 357 -9.30 5.92 6.46
CA VAL A 357 -8.59 6.53 7.61
C VAL A 357 -7.09 6.23 7.52
N SER A 358 -6.72 5.00 7.14
CA SER A 358 -5.33 4.62 6.87
C SER A 358 -4.67 5.54 5.83
N LEU A 359 -5.27 5.72 4.65
CA LEU A 359 -4.71 6.58 3.60
C LEU A 359 -4.57 8.04 4.08
N ALA A 360 -5.49 8.52 4.92
CA ALA A 360 -5.39 9.84 5.53
C ALA A 360 -4.17 9.97 6.46
N ASN A 361 -3.93 8.98 7.32
CA ASN A 361 -2.79 8.99 8.24
C ASN A 361 -1.45 8.73 7.53
N LEU A 362 -1.40 7.82 6.57
CA LEU A 362 -0.21 7.60 5.71
C LEU A 362 0.18 8.89 4.96
N THR A 363 -0.80 9.66 4.48
CA THR A 363 -0.54 10.97 3.85
C THR A 363 0.09 11.95 4.84
N ARG A 364 -0.42 12.03 6.08
CA ARG A 364 0.13 12.92 7.13
C ARG A 364 1.56 12.53 7.52
N ILE A 365 1.87 11.24 7.62
CA ILE A 365 3.23 10.73 7.84
C ILE A 365 4.16 11.24 6.72
N VAL A 366 3.79 11.02 5.45
CA VAL A 366 4.59 11.47 4.29
C VAL A 366 4.78 12.99 4.24
N LEU A 367 3.77 13.78 4.62
CA LEU A 367 3.86 15.25 4.65
C LEU A 367 4.65 15.78 5.87
N GLY A 368 4.93 14.93 6.86
CA GLY A 368 5.56 15.30 8.12
C GLY A 368 4.59 15.85 9.18
N ASP A 369 3.28 15.86 8.90
CA ASP A 369 2.18 16.31 9.77
C ASP A 369 1.87 15.29 10.89
N THR A 370 2.92 14.74 11.49
CA THR A 370 2.90 13.61 12.44
C THR A 370 2.10 13.86 13.72
N LYS A 371 1.79 15.12 14.05
CA LYS A 371 0.91 15.50 15.17
C LYS A 371 -0.58 15.32 14.86
N GLU A 372 -0.96 15.29 13.58
CA GLU A 372 -2.35 15.10 13.13
C GLU A 372 -2.70 13.63 12.87
N VAL A 373 -1.72 12.73 12.97
CA VAL A 373 -1.93 11.29 12.81
C VAL A 373 -2.81 10.80 13.96
N THR A 374 -4.00 10.28 13.63
CA THR A 374 -4.94 9.81 14.65
C THR A 374 -4.45 8.47 15.21
N ARG A 375 -4.37 8.37 16.53
CA ARG A 375 -3.98 7.13 17.22
C ARG A 375 -5.08 6.07 17.09
N ALA A 376 -4.69 4.80 17.16
CA ALA A 376 -5.61 3.67 17.32
C ALA A 376 -6.04 3.54 18.78
#